data_AF-A0A9D7TVD7-F1
#
_entry.id   AF-A0A9D7TVD7-F1
#
_cell.length_a   1.000
_cell.length_b   1.000
_cell.length_c   1.000
_cell.angle_alpha   90.00
_cell.angle_beta   90.00
_cell.angle_gamma   90.00
#
_symmetry.space_group_name_H-M   'P 1'
#
loop_
_entity.id
_entity.type
_entity.pdbx_description
1 polymer ?
#
loop_
_entity_poly.entity_id
_entity_poly.type
_entity_poly.pdbx_seq_one_letter_code
_entity_poly.pdbx_strand_id
1 'polypeptide(L)'
;MPAKKTILHVIDYMGRGGAEVMLVRLLKELTEYNHIVVTLNAKASFSVTEINCNEFYCLNMGSFSKFPWAAIKLRRFIKKEISI
;
A
#
# COMPACT_ATOMS: atom_id res chain seq x y z
N MET A 1 23.62 9.31 7.54
CA MET A 1 22.22 9.81 7.47
C MET A 1 21.33 8.75 8.13
N PRO A 2 20.40 9.11 9.02
CA PRO A 2 19.49 8.12 9.60
C PRO A 2 18.65 7.47 8.51
N ALA A 3 18.36 6.17 8.63
CA ALA A 3 17.52 5.45 7.68
C ALA A 3 16.13 6.09 7.61
N LYS A 4 15.60 6.29 6.40
CA LYS A 4 14.24 6.80 6.20
C LYS A 4 13.24 5.88 6.90
N LYS A 5 12.25 6.46 7.60
CA LYS A 5 11.18 5.70 8.23
C LYS A 5 10.22 5.15 7.17
N THR A 6 9.70 3.95 7.40
CA THR A 6 8.76 3.29 6.48
C THR A 6 7.32 3.50 6.93
N ILE A 7 6.44 3.91 6.02
CA ILE A 7 4.99 4.04 6.22
C ILE A 7 4.29 3.03 5.34
N LEU A 8 3.49 2.16 5.97
CA LEU A 8 2.66 1.16 5.31
C LEU A 8 1.23 1.69 5.17
N HIS A 9 0.78 1.88 3.94
CA HIS A 9 -0.58 2.27 3.61
C HIS A 9 -1.36 1.03 3.18
N VAL A 10 -2.42 0.69 3.91
CA VAL A 10 -3.31 -0.43 3.53
C VAL A 10 -4.65 0.15 3.08
N ILE A 11 -5.03 -0.13 1.85
CA ILE A 11 -6.27 0.38 1.23
C ILE A 11 -7.01 -0.72 0.49
N ASP A 12 -8.33 -0.60 0.34
CA ASP A 12 -9.11 -1.66 -0.30
C ASP A 12 -8.73 -1.84 -1.78
N TYR A 13 -8.75 -0.76 -2.55
CA TYR A 13 -8.30 -0.74 -3.94
C TYR A 13 -7.89 0.69 -4.34
N MET A 14 -7.23 0.85 -5.48
CA MET A 14 -6.74 2.14 -5.97
C MET A 14 -7.74 2.76 -6.95
N GLY A 15 -8.93 3.16 -6.49
CA GLY A 15 -9.95 3.82 -7.32
C GLY A 15 -9.99 5.35 -7.17
N ARG A 16 -10.80 6.07 -7.95
CA ARG A 16 -10.93 7.54 -7.81
C ARG A 16 -11.90 7.92 -6.67
N GLY A 17 -11.59 7.49 -5.45
CA GLY A 17 -12.27 7.91 -4.23
C GLY A 17 -11.47 8.97 -3.46
N GLY A 18 -12.07 9.53 -2.41
CA GLY A 18 -11.44 10.59 -1.61
C GLY A 18 -10.19 10.11 -0.88
N ALA A 19 -10.19 8.89 -0.35
CA ALA A 19 -9.07 8.33 0.40
C ALA A 19 -7.87 8.07 -0.52
N GLU A 20 -8.12 7.55 -1.71
CA GLU A 20 -7.09 7.22 -2.69
C GLU A 20 -6.48 8.48 -3.30
N VAL A 21 -7.28 9.50 -3.62
CA VAL A 21 -6.78 10.79 -4.11
C VAL A 21 -5.90 11.46 -3.05
N MET A 22 -6.31 11.41 -1.78
CA MET A 22 -5.51 11.90 -0.67
C MET A 22 -4.19 11.12 -0.54
N LEU A 23 -4.24 9.79 -0.63
CA LEU A 23 -3.04 8.94 -0.59
C LEU A 23 -2.07 9.30 -1.72
N VAL A 24 -2.54 9.41 -2.96
CA VAL A 24 -1.71 9.79 -4.12
C VAL A 24 -1.03 11.14 -3.91
N ARG A 25 -1.74 12.11 -3.33
CA ARG A 25 -1.16 13.42 -3.02
C ARG A 25 -0.10 13.32 -1.92
N LEU A 26 -0.39 12.58 -0.85
CA LEU A 26 0.54 12.35 0.26
C LEU A 26 1.84 11.69 -0.21
N LEU A 27 1.73 10.68 -1.07
CA LEU A 27 2.87 9.97 -1.68
C LEU A 27 3.79 10.90 -2.49
N LYS A 28 3.23 11.97 -3.09
CA LYS A 28 4.00 12.97 -3.84
C LYS A 28 4.65 14.02 -2.93
N GLU A 29 3.98 14.40 -1.85
CA GLU A 29 4.44 15.46 -0.95
C GLU A 29 5.47 14.94 0.08
N LEU A 30 5.31 13.72 0.61
CA LEU A 30 6.10 13.19 1.73
C LEU A 30 7.28 12.28 1.33
N THR A 31 8.11 12.73 0.38
CA THR A 31 9.22 11.95 -0.18
C THR A 31 10.35 11.60 0.80
N GLU A 32 10.34 12.17 2.01
CA GLU A 32 11.28 11.86 3.08
C GLU A 32 11.04 10.48 3.75
N TYR A 33 9.88 9.86 3.52
CA TYR A 33 9.56 8.52 4.01
C TYR A 33 9.71 7.46 2.91
N ASN A 34 9.88 6.21 3.32
CA ASN A 34 9.69 5.07 2.43
C ASN A 34 8.20 4.68 2.45
N HIS A 35 7.51 4.81 1.33
CA HIS A 35 6.10 4.49 1.24
C HIS A 35 5.88 3.11 0.63
N ILE A 36 5.19 2.26 1.38
CA ILE A 36 4.71 0.97 0.91
C ILE A 36 3.20 1.02 0.82
N VAL A 37 2.64 0.76 -0.36
CA VAL A 37 1.19 0.71 -0.57
C VAL A 37 0.77 -0.74 -0.73
N VAL A 38 -0.19 -1.16 0.08
CA VAL A 38 -0.81 -2.49 0.00
C VAL A 38 -2.29 -2.35 -0.33
N THR A 39 -2.72 -2.95 -1.43
CA THR A 39 -4.15 -3.04 -1.78
C THR A 39 -4.73 -4.39 -1.39
N LEU A 40 -5.98 -4.41 -0.91
CA LEU A 40 -6.71 -5.65 -0.67
C LEU A 40 -7.17 -6.30 -1.98
N ASN A 41 -7.55 -5.48 -2.96
CA ASN A 41 -8.12 -5.90 -4.23
C ASN A 41 -7.34 -5.30 -5.42
N ALA A 42 -7.38 -6.00 -6.56
CA ALA A 42 -6.61 -5.68 -7.76
C ALA A 42 -7.21 -4.55 -8.64
N LYS A 43 -8.25 -3.85 -8.16
CA LYS A 43 -8.85 -2.75 -8.92
C LYS A 43 -7.95 -1.52 -8.83
N ALA A 44 -7.46 -1.05 -9.97
CA ALA A 44 -6.70 0.19 -10.08
C ALA A 44 -7.29 1.08 -11.17
N SER A 45 -7.50 2.35 -10.85
CA SER A 45 -7.98 3.41 -11.74
C SER A 45 -6.98 4.57 -11.86
N PHE A 46 -5.84 4.48 -11.17
CA PHE A 46 -4.72 5.40 -11.32
C PHE A 46 -3.66 4.80 -12.23
N SER A 47 -3.00 5.67 -12.98
CA SER A 47 -1.88 5.28 -13.82
C SER A 47 -0.64 5.05 -12.97
N VAL A 48 0.28 4.19 -13.43
CA VAL A 48 1.58 3.92 -12.77
C VAL A 48 2.38 5.21 -12.53
N THR A 49 2.16 6.24 -13.34
CA THR A 49 2.79 7.56 -13.22
C THR A 49 2.25 8.43 -12.09
N GLU A 50 1.06 8.14 -11.55
CA GLU A 50 0.45 8.94 -10.48
C GLU A 50 0.85 8.45 -9.09
N ILE A 51 1.15 7.16 -8.96
CA ILE A 51 1.47 6.51 -7.69
C ILE A 51 2.99 6.54 -7.48
N ASN A 52 3.48 7.56 -6.77
CA ASN A 52 4.89 7.65 -6.39
C ASN A 52 5.14 6.91 -5.06
N CYS A 53 5.30 5.59 -5.10
CA CYS A 53 5.64 4.79 -3.91
C CYS A 53 6.87 3.92 -4.16
N ASN A 54 7.55 3.54 -3.08
CA ASN A 54 8.72 2.66 -3.15
C ASN A 54 8.33 1.22 -3.49
N GLU A 55 7.25 0.74 -2.87
CA GLU A 55 6.77 -0.63 -2.99
C GLU A 55 5.25 -0.62 -3.15
N PHE A 56 4.74 -1.41 -4.08
CA PHE A 56 3.30 -1.58 -4.31
C PHE A 56 2.95 -3.06 -4.33
N TYR A 57 2.07 -3.48 -3.42
CA TYR A 57 1.67 -4.88 -3.26
C TYR A 57 0.16 -5.05 -3.27
N CYS A 58 -0.35 -6.07 -3.96
CA CYS A 58 -1.77 -6.40 -3.95
C CYS A 58 -2.00 -7.77 -3.31
N LEU A 59 -2.82 -7.82 -2.27
CA LEU A 59 -3.17 -9.06 -1.55
C LEU A 59 -4.13 -9.95 -2.35
N ASN A 60 -4.81 -9.40 -3.35
CA ASN A 60 -5.79 -10.04 -4.22
C ASN A 60 -6.80 -10.90 -3.42
N MET A 61 -7.43 -10.26 -2.44
CA MET A 61 -8.38 -10.88 -1.53
C MET A 61 -9.62 -11.37 -2.28
N GLY A 62 -10.20 -10.54 -3.15
CA GLY A 62 -11.35 -10.86 -4.00
C GLY A 62 -12.69 -11.00 -3.26
N SER A 63 -12.70 -11.67 -2.10
CA SER A 63 -13.89 -11.85 -1.25
C SER A 63 -13.51 -11.79 0.23
N PHE A 64 -14.42 -11.26 1.06
CA PHE A 64 -14.24 -11.11 2.50
C PHE A 64 -13.95 -12.44 3.24
N SER A 65 -14.36 -13.58 2.68
CA SER A 65 -14.02 -14.90 3.26
C SER A 65 -12.52 -15.18 3.28
N LYS A 66 -11.73 -14.53 2.42
CA LYS A 66 -10.26 -14.66 2.36
C LYS A 66 -9.54 -13.65 3.25
N PHE A 67 -10.26 -12.85 4.03
CA PHE A 67 -9.69 -11.83 4.91
C PHE A 67 -8.65 -12.38 5.91
N PRO A 68 -8.86 -13.53 6.59
CA PRO A 68 -7.84 -14.08 7.48
C PRO A 68 -6.55 -14.43 6.75
N TRP A 69 -6.66 -14.91 5.50
CA TRP A 69 -5.52 -15.27 4.68
C TRP A 69 -4.77 -14.05 4.15
N ALA A 70 -5.51 -12.99 3.77
CA ALA A 70 -4.95 -11.69 3.43
C ALA A 70 -4.19 -11.07 4.62
N ALA A 71 -4.74 -11.16 5.84
CA ALA A 71 -4.05 -10.70 7.04
C ALA A 71 -2.76 -11.48 7.33
N ILE A 72 -2.75 -12.81 7.14
CA ILE A 72 -1.53 -13.63 7.28
C ILE A 72 -0.48 -13.25 6.23
N LYS A 73 -0.90 -13.04 4.97
CA LYS A 73 0.00 -12.56 3.90
C LYS A 73 0.60 -11.21 4.23
N LEU A 74 -0.23 -10.26 4.67
CA LEU A 74 0.21 -8.94 5.11
C LEU A 74 1.23 -9.05 6.24
N ARG A 75 0.96 -9.88 7.25
CA ARG A 75 1.88 -10.10 8.37
C ARG A 75 3.22 -10.69 7.92
N ARG A 76 3.20 -11.63 6.97
CA ARG A 76 4.44 -12.21 6.40
C ARG A 76 5.23 -11.16 5.62
N PHE A 77 4.55 -10.33 4.85
CA PHE A 77 5.16 -9.22 4.11
C PHE A 77 5.79 -8.19 5.06
N ILE A 78 5.04 -7.75 6.08
CA ILE A 78 5.54 -6.83 7.10
C ILE A 78 6.79 -7.40 7.77
N LYS A 79 6.77 -8.65 8.22
CA LYS A 79 7.95 -9.29 8.84
C LYS A 79 9.18 -9.36 7.93
N LYS A 80 8.99 -9.38 6.61
CA LYS A 80 10.07 -9.51 5.63
C LYS A 80 10.67 -8.14 5.28
N GLU A 81 9.82 -7.16 5.00
CA GLU A 81 10.24 -5.82 4.56
C GLU A 81 10.51 -4.85 5.72
N ILE A 82 9.84 -5.07 6.84
CA ILE A 82 9.96 -4.27 8.05
C ILE A 82 10.44 -5.25 9.12
N SER A 83 11.76 -5.43 9.23
CA SER A 83 12.37 -6.18 10.34
C SER A 83 11.90 -5.57 11.67
N ILE A 84 10.85 -6.16 12.25
CA ILE A 84 10.37 -5.91 13.61
C ILE A 84 10.62 -7.20 14.40
#